data_AF-A0A5K1FKL4-F1
#
_entry.id   AF-A0A5K1FKL4-F1
#
_cell.length_a   1.000
_cell.length_b   1.000
_cell.length_c   1.000
_cell.angle_alpha   90.00
_cell.angle_beta   90.00
_cell.angle_gamma   90.00
#
_symmetry.space_group_name_H-M   'P 1'
#
loop_
_entity.id
_entity.type
_entity.pdbx_description
1 polymer ?
#
loop_
_entity_poly.entity_id
_entity_poly.type
_entity_poly.pdbx_seq_one_letter_code
_entity_poly.pdbx_strand_id
1 'polypeptide(L)'
;IPRLIGETIPSKATFFITYIMVDGWAGIAGEILRLRPLIIYHIKNFFLVKTEKDREEAMDAGSIGFNTSEPQIQLYFLLGLVYCVVTPILLPFIVVFFAFAFTVYRHQ
;
A
#
# COMPACT_ATOMS: atom_id res chain seq x y z
N ILE A 1 35.71 -0.05 -7.37
CA ILE A 1 34.62 0.17 -6.38
C ILE A 1 33.85 1.47 -6.65
N PRO A 2 34.46 2.67 -6.79
CA PRO A 2 33.71 3.93 -6.95
C PRO A 2 32.82 3.97 -8.21
N ARG A 3 33.36 3.50 -9.35
CA ARG A 3 32.64 3.45 -10.63
C ARG A 3 31.46 2.47 -10.61
N LEU A 4 31.63 1.31 -10.00
CA LEU A 4 30.57 0.29 -9.89
C LEU A 4 29.37 0.83 -9.11
N ILE A 5 29.60 1.51 -7.99
CA ILE A 5 28.53 2.09 -7.16
C ILE A 5 27.82 3.23 -7.91
N GLY A 6 28.58 4.09 -8.60
CA GLY A 6 28.03 5.21 -9.38
C GLY A 6 27.16 4.79 -10.57
N GLU A 7 27.44 3.63 -11.17
CA GLU A 7 26.65 3.08 -12.28
C GLU A 7 25.48 2.19 -11.79
N THR A 8 25.66 1.43 -10.71
CA THR A 8 24.66 0.45 -10.26
C THR A 8 23.51 1.06 -9.46
N ILE A 9 23.74 2.09 -8.63
CA ILE A 9 22.66 2.72 -7.84
C ILE A 9 21.57 3.34 -8.73
N PRO A 10 21.90 4.18 -9.74
CA PRO A 10 20.89 4.72 -10.64
C PRO A 10 20.18 3.63 -11.45
N SER A 11 20.90 2.59 -11.87
CA SER A 11 20.35 1.45 -12.62
C SER A 11 19.25 0.69 -11.85
N LYS A 12 19.29 0.67 -10.51
CA LYS A 12 18.26 0.07 -9.66
C LYS A 12 17.00 0.92 -9.52
N ALA A 13 17.01 2.20 -9.90
CA ALA A 13 15.84 3.07 -9.76
C ALA A 13 14.63 2.54 -10.54
N THR A 14 14.82 1.97 -11.72
CA THR A 14 13.74 1.38 -12.53
C THR A 14 13.01 0.25 -11.79
N PHE A 15 13.75 -0.58 -11.05
CA PHE A 15 13.15 -1.62 -10.21
C PHE A 15 12.29 -1.03 -9.09
N PHE A 16 12.76 0.05 -8.45
CA PHE A 16 11.98 0.70 -7.39
C PHE A 16 10.74 1.41 -7.93
N ILE A 17 10.80 1.98 -9.13
CA ILE A 17 9.62 2.56 -9.80
C ILE A 17 8.55 1.48 -10.02
N THR A 18 8.92 0.34 -10.59
CA THR A 18 7.94 -0.76 -10.82
C THR A 18 7.43 -1.33 -9.50
N TYR A 19 8.29 -1.44 -8.49
CA TYR A 19 7.88 -1.86 -7.16
C TYR A 19 6.84 -0.90 -6.54
N ILE A 20 7.06 0.43 -6.60
CA ILE A 20 6.10 1.43 -6.10
C ILE A 20 4.76 1.36 -6.86
N MET A 21 4.79 1.15 -8.17
CA MET A 21 3.55 1.02 -8.96
C MET A 21 2.76 -0.24 -8.62
N VAL A 22 3.45 -1.38 -8.44
CA VAL A 22 2.79 -2.67 -8.19
C VAL A 22 2.36 -2.80 -6.73
N ASP A 23 3.27 -2.62 -5.80
CA ASP A 23 3.00 -2.83 -4.37
C ASP A 23 2.31 -1.62 -3.73
N GLY A 24 2.73 -0.41 -4.13
CA GLY A 24 2.18 0.82 -3.57
C GLY A 24 0.85 1.19 -4.18
N TRP A 25 0.81 1.52 -5.48
CA TRP A 25 -0.41 2.04 -6.11
C TRP A 25 -1.52 0.98 -6.17
N ALA A 26 -1.21 -0.23 -6.65
CA ALA A 26 -2.23 -1.27 -6.72
C ALA A 26 -2.64 -1.77 -5.33
N GLY A 27 -1.72 -1.77 -4.35
CA GLY A 27 -2.03 -2.09 -2.96
C GLY A 27 -3.04 -1.11 -2.34
N ILE A 28 -2.78 0.19 -2.44
CA ILE A 28 -3.69 1.23 -1.91
C ILE A 28 -5.02 1.24 -2.66
N ALA A 29 -5.02 1.04 -3.98
CA ALA A 29 -6.25 0.88 -4.76
C ALA A 29 -7.03 -0.37 -4.38
N GLY A 30 -6.37 -1.44 -3.95
CA GLY A 30 -7.01 -2.63 -3.39
C GLY A 30 -7.61 -2.37 -2.01
N GLU A 31 -6.97 -1.55 -1.18
CA GLU A 31 -7.46 -1.32 0.17
C GLU A 31 -8.74 -0.53 0.26
N ILE A 32 -9.04 0.37 -0.67
CA ILE A 32 -10.35 1.05 -0.68
C ILE A 32 -11.52 0.06 -0.79
N LEU A 33 -11.32 -1.06 -1.49
CA LEU A 33 -12.34 -2.10 -1.67
C LEU A 33 -12.47 -3.01 -0.45
N ARG A 34 -11.44 -3.06 0.42
CA ARG A 34 -11.32 -4.00 1.55
C ARG A 34 -11.79 -5.41 1.17
N LEU A 35 -11.14 -6.01 0.16
CA LEU A 35 -11.59 -7.29 -0.43
C LEU A 35 -11.67 -8.44 0.59
N ARG A 36 -10.73 -8.51 1.54
CA ARG A 36 -10.74 -9.57 2.59
C ARG A 36 -12.03 -9.56 3.42
N PRO A 37 -12.37 -8.48 4.15
CA PRO A 37 -13.59 -8.45 4.94
C PRO A 37 -14.84 -8.55 4.06
N LEU A 38 -14.82 -8.03 2.82
CA LEU A 38 -15.95 -8.16 1.89
C LEU A 38 -16.25 -9.63 1.54
N ILE A 39 -15.23 -10.43 1.24
CA ILE A 39 -15.38 -11.86 0.94
C ILE A 39 -15.82 -12.62 2.19
N ILE A 40 -15.18 -12.36 3.33
CA ILE A 40 -15.51 -13.01 4.61
C ILE A 40 -16.95 -12.71 5.00
N TYR A 41 -17.40 -11.47 4.83
CA TYR A 41 -18.78 -11.07 5.09
C TYR A 41 -19.77 -11.89 4.26
N HIS A 42 -19.56 -12.03 2.94
CA HIS A 42 -20.48 -12.79 2.09
C HIS A 42 -20.51 -14.29 2.45
N ILE A 43 -19.36 -14.87 2.81
CA ILE A 43 -19.29 -16.27 3.28
C ILE A 43 -20.02 -16.42 4.61
N LYS A 44 -19.75 -15.56 5.60
CA LYS A 44 -20.43 -15.59 6.90
C LYS A 44 -21.94 -15.36 6.75
N ASN A 45 -22.34 -14.42 5.90
CA ASN A 45 -23.74 -14.09 5.66
C ASN A 45 -24.52 -15.26 5.03
N PHE A 46 -23.89 -16.01 4.14
CA PHE A 46 -24.54 -17.15 3.50
C PHE A 46 -24.64 -18.38 4.42
N PHE A 47 -23.62 -18.66 5.23
CA PHE A 47 -23.54 -19.91 6.00
C PHE A 47 -23.87 -19.79 7.49
N LEU A 48 -23.58 -18.64 8.12
CA LEU A 48 -23.55 -18.51 9.58
C LEU A 48 -24.56 -17.50 10.13
N VAL A 49 -24.98 -16.50 9.35
CA VAL A 49 -25.93 -15.47 9.81
C VAL A 49 -27.35 -16.05 9.90
N LYS A 50 -27.90 -16.08 11.11
CA LYS A 50 -29.30 -16.46 11.37
C LYS A 50 -30.08 -15.38 12.12
N THR A 51 -29.36 -14.51 12.83
CA THR A 51 -29.92 -13.41 13.61
C THR A 51 -29.25 -12.08 13.26
N GLU A 52 -29.90 -10.96 13.61
CA GLU A 52 -29.32 -9.61 13.40
C GLU A 52 -27.98 -9.43 14.13
N LYS A 53 -27.77 -10.08 15.27
CA LYS A 53 -26.49 -10.03 16.00
C LYS A 53 -25.35 -10.70 15.23
N ASP A 54 -25.62 -11.84 14.61
CA ASP A 54 -24.61 -12.53 13.78
C ASP A 54 -24.21 -11.67 12.57
N ARG A 55 -25.14 -10.86 12.08
CA ARG A 55 -24.89 -9.91 10.99
C ARG A 55 -24.00 -8.76 11.44
N GLU A 56 -24.23 -8.19 12.63
CA GLU A 56 -23.34 -7.18 13.22
C GLU A 56 -21.91 -7.71 13.39
N GLU A 57 -21.74 -8.92 13.90
CA GLU A 57 -20.43 -9.56 14.04
C GLU A 57 -19.75 -9.85 12.69
N ALA A 58 -20.53 -10.11 11.65
CA ALA A 58 -19.99 -10.31 10.29
C ALA A 58 -19.56 -8.98 9.64
N MET A 59 -20.12 -7.84 10.05
CA MET A 59 -19.81 -6.51 9.51
C MET A 59 -18.55 -5.87 10.11
N ASP A 60 -17.89 -6.51 11.07
CA ASP A 60 -16.62 -6.01 11.60
C ASP A 60 -15.51 -6.09 10.54
N ALA A 61 -15.13 -4.92 10.00
CA ALA A 61 -14.10 -4.79 8.99
C ALA A 61 -12.67 -4.74 9.58
N GLY A 62 -12.52 -4.73 10.91
CA GLY A 62 -11.24 -4.63 11.60
C GLY A 62 -10.62 -3.23 11.59
N SER A 63 -9.41 -3.14 12.16
CA SER A 63 -8.64 -1.89 12.24
C SER A 63 -7.71 -1.69 11.04
N ILE A 64 -7.24 -0.45 10.86
CA ILE A 64 -6.19 -0.13 9.90
C ILE A 64 -4.93 -0.93 10.26
N GLY A 65 -4.36 -1.64 9.28
CA GLY A 65 -3.20 -2.52 9.45
C GLY A 65 -1.90 -1.76 9.72
N PHE A 66 -1.78 -1.13 10.89
CA PHE A 66 -0.61 -0.34 11.28
C PHE A 66 0.70 -1.13 11.18
N ASN A 67 0.66 -2.41 11.55
CA ASN A 67 1.78 -3.33 11.47
C ASN A 67 2.33 -3.54 10.05
N THR A 68 1.51 -3.35 9.01
CA THR A 68 1.91 -3.52 7.61
C THR A 68 2.08 -2.19 6.89
N SER A 69 1.18 -1.22 7.13
CA SER A 69 1.17 0.06 6.44
C SER A 69 2.28 0.99 6.90
N GLU A 70 2.60 1.00 8.20
CA GLU A 70 3.62 1.91 8.74
C GLU A 70 5.03 1.59 8.18
N PRO A 71 5.53 0.34 8.20
CA PRO A 71 6.83 0.03 7.62
C PRO A 71 6.90 0.29 6.11
N GLN A 72 5.80 0.08 5.38
CA GLN A 72 5.73 0.31 3.94
C GLN A 72 5.85 1.81 3.60
N ILE A 73 5.14 2.66 4.34
CA ILE A 73 5.22 4.12 4.21
C ILE A 73 6.65 4.60 4.50
N GLN A 74 7.29 4.08 5.56
CA GLN A 74 8.67 4.42 5.91
C GLN A 74 9.66 4.00 4.83
N LEU A 75 9.45 2.84 4.19
CA LEU A 75 10.27 2.39 3.05
C LEU A 75 10.19 3.35 1.88
N TYR A 76 8.99 3.82 1.51
CA TYR A 76 8.85 4.79 0.42
C TYR A 76 9.42 6.16 0.78
N PHE A 77 9.33 6.57 2.04
CA PHE A 77 9.99 7.79 2.51
C PHE A 77 11.52 7.70 2.37
N LEU A 78 12.11 6.57 2.78
CA LEU A 78 13.53 6.29 2.61
C LEU A 78 13.95 6.32 1.14
N LEU A 79 13.20 5.64 0.27
CA LEU A 79 13.47 5.64 -1.18
C LEU A 79 13.40 7.05 -1.76
N GLY A 80 12.43 7.86 -1.34
CA GLY A 80 12.32 9.26 -1.75
C GLY A 80 13.54 10.08 -1.35
N LEU A 81 13.98 9.97 -0.10
CA LEU A 81 15.16 10.72 0.39
C LEU A 81 16.47 10.27 -0.26
N VAL A 82 16.65 8.97 -0.51
CA VAL A 82 17.87 8.44 -1.12
C VAL A 82 17.94 8.77 -2.61
N TYR A 83 16.82 8.64 -3.33
CA TYR A 83 16.80 8.82 -4.78
C TYR A 83 16.47 10.24 -5.24
N CYS A 84 16.09 11.17 -4.35
CA CYS A 84 15.81 12.56 -4.76
C CYS A 84 17.02 13.24 -5.43
N VAL A 85 18.23 12.94 -4.97
CA VAL A 85 19.48 13.48 -5.53
C VAL A 85 19.98 12.66 -6.71
N VAL A 86 19.77 11.33 -6.69
CA VAL A 86 20.36 10.40 -7.66
C VAL A 86 19.50 10.23 -8.90
N THR A 87 18.19 10.02 -8.72
CA THR A 87 17.25 9.69 -9.80
C THR A 87 15.90 10.41 -9.56
N PRO A 88 15.80 11.73 -9.85
CA PRO A 88 14.63 12.53 -9.50
C PRO A 88 13.31 12.06 -10.14
N ILE A 89 13.39 11.33 -11.27
CA ILE A 89 12.21 10.79 -11.97
C ILE A 89 11.41 9.79 -11.11
N LEU A 90 11.99 9.26 -10.03
CA LEU A 90 11.30 8.39 -9.07
C LEU A 90 10.31 9.18 -8.18
N LEU A 91 10.57 10.46 -7.93
CA LEU A 91 9.78 11.28 -6.99
C LEU A 91 8.29 11.42 -7.38
N PRO A 92 7.92 11.69 -8.65
CA PRO A 92 6.51 11.73 -9.04
C PRO A 92 5.74 10.47 -8.65
N PHE A 93 6.36 9.29 -8.73
CA PHE A 93 5.72 8.02 -8.39
C PHE A 93 5.42 7.91 -6.89
N ILE A 94 6.34 8.38 -6.06
CA ILE A 94 6.18 8.44 -4.60
C ILE A 94 5.12 9.48 -4.21
N VAL A 95 5.12 10.66 -4.84
CA VAL A 95 4.14 11.71 -4.52
C VAL A 95 2.73 11.24 -4.85
N VAL A 96 2.53 10.60 -6.01
CA VAL A 96 1.24 10.02 -6.39
C VAL A 96 0.82 8.93 -5.40
N PHE A 97 1.76 8.07 -4.97
CA PHE A 97 1.48 7.07 -3.93
C PHE A 97 0.97 7.74 -2.65
N PHE A 98 1.67 8.76 -2.13
CA PHE A 98 1.27 9.43 -0.89
C PHE A 98 -0.08 10.17 -1.02
N ALA A 99 -0.34 10.78 -2.17
CA ALA A 99 -1.63 11.43 -2.43
C ALA A 99 -2.79 10.41 -2.38
N PHE A 100 -2.61 9.25 -3.01
CA PHE A 100 -3.60 8.18 -2.95
C PHE A 100 -3.73 7.59 -1.55
N ALA A 101 -2.62 7.25 -0.90
CA ALA A 101 -2.62 6.69 0.44
C ALA A 101 -3.32 7.63 1.44
N PHE A 102 -3.03 8.94 1.38
CA PHE A 102 -3.71 9.93 2.21
C PHE A 102 -5.23 9.93 1.96
N THR A 103 -5.65 9.95 0.70
CA THR A 103 -7.08 9.98 0.35
C THR A 103 -7.81 8.72 0.82
N VAL A 104 -7.22 7.55 0.61
CA VAL A 104 -7.82 6.26 0.99
C VAL A 104 -7.87 6.10 2.51
N TYR A 105 -6.75 6.31 3.22
CA TYR A 105 -6.72 6.17 4.68
C TYR A 105 -7.52 7.26 5.40
N ARG A 106 -7.76 8.42 4.78
CA ARG A 106 -8.62 9.46 5.34
C ARG A 106 -10.11 9.12 5.21
N HIS A 107 -10.47 8.40 4.15
CA HIS A 107 -11.84 7.97 3.87
C HIS A 107 -12.24 6.73 4.69
N GLN A 108 -11.30 5.82 4.88
CA GLN A 108 -11.43 4.65 5.75
C GLN A 108 -11.52 4.99 7.24
#